data_AF-A0A5E4I340-F1
#
_entry.id   AF-A0A5E4I340-F1
#
_cell.length_a   1.000
_cell.length_b   1.000
_cell.length_c   1.000
_cell.angle_alpha   90.00
_cell.angle_beta   90.00
_cell.angle_gamma   90.00
#
_symmetry.space_group_name_H-M   'P 1'
#
loop_
_entity.id
_entity.type
_entity.pdbx_description
1 polymer ?
#
loop_
_entity_poly.entity_id
_entity_poly.type
_entity_poly.pdbx_seq_one_letter_code
_entity_poly.pdbx_strand_id
1 'polypeptide(L)' 'MNEEDTKAFLADFKKADMNNKLDMWYYAVEQEAFWEEILTEMSMIAQAANPQKGKVVEEE' A
#
# COMPACT_ATOMS: atom_id res chain seq x y z
N MET A 1 1.67 5.80 7.07
CA MET A 1 1.03 6.30 8.30
C MET A 1 1.44 5.41 9.45
N ASN A 2 1.80 5.99 10.58
CA ASN A 2 1.95 5.23 11.82
C ASN A 2 0.57 5.01 12.49
N GLU A 3 0.54 4.34 13.65
CA GLU A 3 -0.70 4.05 14.36
C GLU A 3 -1.44 5.33 14.81
N GLU A 4 -0.71 6.37 15.20
CA GLU A 4 -1.28 7.66 15.62
C GLU A 4 -1.92 8.40 14.45
N ASP A 5 -1.24 8.44 13.30
CA ASP A 5 -1.77 9.03 12.06
C ASP A 5 -3.06 8.33 11.62
N THR A 6 -3.08 7.00 11.74
CA THR A 6 -4.24 6.17 11.37
C THR A 6 -5.43 6.50 12.28
N LYS A 7 -5.20 6.61 13.59
CA LYS A 7 -6.24 6.98 14.55
C LYS A 7 -6.78 8.39 14.27
N ALA A 8 -5.89 9.35 13.97
CA ALA A 8 -6.29 10.72 13.63
C ALA A 8 -7.14 10.75 12.36
N PHE A 9 -6.69 10.09 11.28
CA PHE A 9 -7.43 10.03 10.02
C PHE A 9 -8.82 9.42 10.18
N LEU A 10 -8.94 8.31 10.92
CA LEU A 10 -10.24 7.68 11.19
C LEU A 10 -11.15 8.54 12.09
N ALA A 11 -10.57 9.30 13.03
CA ALA A 11 -11.32 10.23 13.85
C ALA A 11 -11.89 11.39 13.02
N ASP A 12 -11.11 11.91 12.07
CA ASP A 12 -11.54 12.96 11.15
C ASP A 12 -12.59 12.44 10.17
N PHE A 13 -12.40 11.24 9.62
CA PHE A 13 -13.40 10.58 8.78
C PHE A 13 -14.75 10.43 9.48
N LYS A 14 -14.75 10.10 10.78
CA LYS A 14 -16.00 9.97 11.56
C LYS A 14 -16.76 11.29 11.69
N LYS A 15 -16.03 12.42 11.74
CA LYS A 15 -16.61 13.77 11.92
C LYS A 15 -16.95 14.46 10.60
N ALA A 16 -16.35 14.03 9.49
CA ALA A 16 -16.56 14.60 8.17
C ALA A 16 -18.01 14.42 7.67
N ASP A 17 -18.47 15.33 6.82
CA ASP A 17 -19.71 15.16 6.05
C ASP A 17 -19.52 14.13 4.91
N MET A 18 -20.61 13.83 4.18
CA MET A 18 -20.61 12.78 3.16
C MET A 18 -19.64 13.07 2.00
N ASN A 19 -19.53 14.32 1.55
CA ASN A 19 -18.64 14.65 0.43
C ASN A 19 -17.19 14.50 0.86
N ASN A 20 -16.84 15.04 2.03
CA ASN A 20 -15.50 14.92 2.58
C ASN A 20 -15.13 13.46 2.88
N LYS A 21 -16.07 12.63 3.35
CA LYS A 21 -15.84 11.18 3.50
C LYS A 21 -15.50 10.52 2.17
N LEU A 22 -16.20 10.89 1.10
CA LEU A 22 -15.96 10.34 -0.22
C LEU A 22 -14.58 10.74 -0.75
N ASP A 23 -14.19 12.00 -0.57
CA ASP A 23 -12.86 12.49 -0.93
C ASP A 23 -11.75 11.77 -0.15
N MET A 24 -11.93 11.60 1.17
CA MET A 24 -11.00 10.85 2.02
C MET A 24 -10.90 9.37 1.60
N TRP A 25 -12.01 8.77 1.16
CA TRP A 25 -12.02 7.40 0.66
C TRP A 25 -11.27 7.28 -0.67
N TYR A 26 -11.52 8.19 -1.62
CA TYR A 26 -10.78 8.22 -2.88
C TYR A 26 -9.28 8.39 -2.65
N TYR A 27 -8.89 9.30 -1.77
CA TYR A 27 -7.50 9.46 -1.37
C TYR A 27 -6.91 8.15 -0.84
N ALA A 28 -7.61 7.43 0.03
CA ALA A 28 -7.12 6.15 0.56
C ALA A 28 -6.94 5.08 -0.52
N VAL A 29 -7.87 5.00 -1.48
CA VAL A 29 -7.79 4.07 -2.62
C VAL A 29 -6.60 4.42 -3.54
N GLU A 30 -6.37 5.70 -3.81
CA GLU A 30 -5.21 6.15 -4.60
C GLU A 30 -3.89 5.82 -3.90
N GLN A 31 -3.83 5.97 -2.57
CA GLN A 31 -2.65 5.58 -1.80
C GLN A 31 -2.39 4.06 -1.86
N GLU A 32 -3.43 3.22 -1.82
CA GLU A 32 -3.30 1.76 -1.96
C GLU A 32 -2.60 1.38 -3.28
N ALA A 33 -3.11 1.89 -4.40
CA ALA A 33 -2.54 1.62 -5.72
C ALA A 33 -1.06 2.02 -5.80
N PHE A 34 -0.70 3.19 -5.24
CA PHE A 34 0.68 3.64 -5.22
C PHE A 34 1.59 2.72 -4.39
N TRP A 35 1.11 2.22 -3.24
CA TRP A 35 1.87 1.27 -2.43
C TRP A 35 2.04 -0.09 -3.13
N GLU A 36 1.04 -0.56 -3.89
CA GLU A 36 1.16 -1.79 -4.68
C GLU A 36 2.23 -1.67 -5.79
N GLU A 37 2.30 -0.53 -6.47
CA GLU A 37 3.34 -0.23 -7.46
C GLU A 37 4.74 -0.25 -6.82
N ILE A 38 4.92 0.44 -5.69
CA ILE A 38 6.18 0.45 -4.95
C ILE A 38 6.60 -0.96 -4.54
N LEU A 39 5.68 -1.74 -3.97
CA LEU A 39 5.96 -3.11 -3.54
C LEU A 39 6.37 -4.00 -4.73
N THR A 40 5.73 -3.81 -5.87
CA THR A 40 6.07 -4.49 -7.11
C THR A 40 7.49 -4.16 -7.56
N GLU A 41 7.84 -2.87 -7.61
CA GLU A 41 9.20 -2.42 -7.97
C GLU A 41 10.25 -2.96 -6.99
N MET A 42 9.98 -2.91 -5.68
CA MET A 42 10.85 -3.47 -4.66
C MET A 42 11.08 -4.98 -4.86
N SER A 43 10.03 -5.72 -5.19
CA SER A 43 10.12 -7.16 -5.48
C SER A 43 10.98 -7.44 -6.72
N MET A 44 10.78 -6.67 -7.80
CA MET A 44 11.60 -6.79 -9.02
C MET A 44 13.08 -6.51 -8.74
N ILE A 45 13.39 -5.46 -7.97
CA ILE A 45 14.76 -5.12 -7.58
C ILE A 45 15.36 -6.26 -6.74
N ALA A 46 14.62 -6.80 -5.77
CA ALA A 46 15.09 -7.89 -4.92
C ALA A 46 15.37 -9.18 -5.71
N GLN A 47 14.51 -9.51 -6.69
CA GLN A 47 14.71 -10.65 -7.60
C GLN A 47 15.94 -10.44 -8.49
N ALA A 48 16.11 -9.25 -9.06
CA ALA A 48 17.26 -8.91 -9.89
C ALA A 48 18.59 -8.93 -9.09
N ALA A 49 18.55 -8.51 -7.83
CA ALA A 49 19.73 -8.51 -6.95
C ALA A 49 20.15 -9.91 -6.47
N ASN A 50 19.26 -10.92 -6.55
CA ASN A 50 19.56 -12.30 -6.14
C ASN A 50 19.14 -13.36 -7.18
N PRO A 51 19.87 -13.48 -8.31
CA PRO A 51 19.49 -14.34 -9.44
C PRO A 51 19.49 -15.86 -9.13
N GLN A 52 19.93 -16.29 -7.94
CA GLN A 52 20.00 -17.72 -7.57
C GLN A 52 18.69 -18.29 -6.98
N LYS A 53 17.74 -17.46 -6.52
CA LYS A 53 16.48 -17.96 -5.90
C LYS A 53 15.40 -18.40 -6.88
N GLY A 54 15.50 -18.05 -8.17
CA GLY A 54 14.54 -18.47 -9.20
C GLY A 54 14.63 -19.95 -9.60
N LYS A 55 15.71 -20.67 -9.23
CA LYS A 55 15.89 -22.10 -9.57
C LYS A 55 15.29 -23.07 -8.55
N VAL A 56 14.86 -22.63 -7.37
CA VAL A 56 14.45 -23.53 -6.28
C VAL A 56 12.93 -23.78 -6.25
N VAL A 57 12.15 -23.06 -7.05
CA VAL A 57 10.66 -23.17 -7.04
C VAL A 57 10.13 -24.10 -8.15
N GLU A 58 10.97 -24.57 -9.08
CA GLU A 58 10.56 -25.51 -10.15
C GLU A 58 10.75 -27.00 -9.79
N GLU A 59 11.21 -27.33 -8.58
CA GLU A 59 11.34 -28.72 -8.10
C GLU A 59 10.40 -28.98 -6.91
N GLU A 60 9.08 -28.99 -7.14
CA GLU A 60 8.10 -29.76 -6.35
C GLU A 60 7.01 -30.36 -7.25
#